data_AF-A0A8S9GP45-F1
#
_entry.id   AF-A0A8S9GP45-F1
#
_cell.length_a   1.000
_cell.length_b   1.000
_cell.length_c   1.000
_cell.angle_alpha   90.00
_cell.angle_beta   90.00
_cell.angle_gamma   90.00
#
_symmetry.space_group_name_H-M   'P 1'
#
loop_
_entity.id
_entity.type
_entity.pdbx_description
1 polymer ?
#
loop_
_entity_poly.entity_id
_entity_poly.type
_entity_poly.pdbx_seq_one_letter_code
_entity_poly.pdbx_strand_id
1 'polypeptide(L)'
;MKLVENTTAATNKFTTTVEDDGEDACRTRNVFQAQFDEAADAVEELNLIPPLNFSMVDNGIFRSGFPDPANFSFLQTLGLRSIIYLCPEPYPESNTQFLKSNGITLFQFGIEGNKEPFVIIPDQKIRKALNVLLDEKNHPVLIHCKRGKHRTGCLVGCLRKLQKWCLTSIFDEYQRFAAAKARVSDQRFMEIFDVSSFSHVPMSFSCSSR
;
A
#
# COMPACT_ATOMS: atom_id res chain seq x y z
N MET A 1 -29.01 -39.30 -37.20
CA MET A 1 -30.06 -40.25 -36.78
C MET A 1 -29.52 -41.04 -35.60
N LYS A 2 -30.11 -40.95 -34.39
CA LYS A 2 -29.80 -41.77 -33.19
C LYS A 2 -28.33 -41.68 -32.69
N LEU A 3 -27.91 -42.20 -31.52
CA LEU A 3 -28.41 -42.16 -30.12
C LEU A 3 -27.12 -41.87 -29.27
N VAL A 4 -27.08 -41.13 -28.16
CA VAL A 4 -27.60 -41.39 -26.77
C VAL A 4 -27.01 -42.66 -26.13
N GLU A 5 -26.89 -42.66 -24.79
CA GLU A 5 -26.39 -43.73 -23.89
C GLU A 5 -24.84 -43.80 -23.79
N ASN A 6 -24.16 -43.47 -22.68
CA ASN A 6 -24.49 -43.25 -21.25
C ASN A 6 -24.85 -44.53 -20.45
N THR A 7 -23.90 -45.04 -19.64
CA THR A 7 -24.04 -46.32 -18.91
C THR A 7 -23.43 -46.31 -17.50
N THR A 8 -24.31 -46.09 -16.51
CA THR A 8 -24.33 -46.58 -15.11
C THR A 8 -23.07 -46.63 -14.22
N ALA A 9 -23.25 -46.09 -13.01
CA ALA A 9 -22.39 -46.26 -11.84
C ALA A 9 -22.32 -47.70 -11.28
N ALA A 10 -21.37 -47.93 -10.38
CA ALA A 10 -21.40 -49.00 -9.39
C ALA A 10 -21.08 -48.42 -7.99
N THR A 11 -21.85 -48.82 -6.98
CA THR A 11 -21.63 -48.46 -5.57
C THR A 11 -20.66 -49.42 -4.89
N ASN A 12 -20.12 -49.02 -3.74
CA ASN A 12 -19.76 -50.02 -2.73
C ASN A 12 -20.05 -49.49 -1.32
N LYS A 13 -20.59 -50.35 -0.45
CA LYS A 13 -20.85 -50.06 0.96
C LYS A 13 -19.76 -50.72 1.80
N PHE A 14 -19.47 -50.15 2.96
CA PHE A 14 -18.87 -50.90 4.05
C PHE A 14 -19.73 -50.73 5.31
N THR A 15 -20.04 -51.84 5.96
CA THR A 15 -20.90 -51.91 7.15
C THR A 15 -20.22 -52.78 8.19
N THR A 16 -20.14 -52.28 9.43
CA THR A 16 -19.77 -53.08 10.60
C THR A 16 -20.85 -52.85 11.64
N THR A 17 -21.42 -53.93 12.16
CA THR A 17 -22.41 -53.91 13.25
C THR A 17 -21.75 -54.44 14.53
N VAL A 18 -22.20 -53.94 15.69
CA VAL A 18 -21.93 -54.49 17.03
C VAL A 18 -23.16 -54.17 17.90
N GLU A 19 -23.64 -55.12 18.69
CA GLU A 19 -24.95 -55.10 19.37
C GLU A 19 -24.85 -55.78 20.77
N ASP A 20 -25.56 -55.37 21.85
CA ASP A 20 -26.42 -54.19 22.03
C ASP A 20 -25.81 -53.16 23.03
N ASP A 21 -26.13 -52.97 24.32
CA ASP A 21 -27.13 -53.48 25.28
C ASP A 21 -27.41 -52.37 26.35
N GLY A 22 -28.68 -52.08 26.71
CA GLY A 22 -29.04 -51.40 27.97
C GLY A 22 -30.13 -50.31 27.93
N GLU A 23 -31.19 -50.47 28.74
CA GLU A 23 -32.32 -49.53 28.88
C GLU A 23 -32.09 -48.42 29.94
N ASP A 24 -32.48 -47.17 29.63
CA ASP A 24 -33.21 -46.29 30.58
C ASP A 24 -33.99 -45.21 29.81
N ALA A 25 -35.11 -44.73 30.36
CA ALA A 25 -36.06 -43.87 29.64
C ALA A 25 -36.66 -42.75 30.51
N CYS A 26 -36.33 -41.48 30.21
CA CYS A 26 -36.96 -40.34 30.87
C CYS A 26 -37.27 -39.13 29.96
N ARG A 27 -38.55 -39.07 29.55
CA ARG A 27 -39.39 -37.87 29.35
C ARG A 27 -38.93 -36.74 28.41
N THR A 28 -39.74 -36.57 27.37
CA THR A 28 -40.00 -35.32 26.63
C THR A 28 -40.00 -34.04 27.47
N ARG A 29 -39.41 -32.96 26.95
CA ARG A 29 -39.74 -31.59 27.36
C ARG A 29 -39.55 -30.59 26.21
N ASN A 30 -40.64 -30.26 25.52
CA ASN A 30 -40.65 -29.10 24.61
C ASN A 30 -40.51 -27.82 25.46
N VAL A 31 -39.46 -27.04 25.22
CA VAL A 31 -39.26 -25.74 25.87
C VAL A 31 -38.81 -24.71 24.83
N PHE A 32 -39.76 -23.84 24.50
CA PHE A 32 -39.62 -22.49 23.93
C PHE A 32 -38.72 -22.21 22.71
N GLN A 33 -39.35 -21.52 21.76
CA GLN A 33 -38.73 -20.79 20.66
C GLN A 33 -37.57 -19.90 21.16
N ALA A 34 -36.40 -20.06 20.55
CA ALA A 34 -35.35 -19.04 20.54
C ALA A 34 -35.13 -18.59 19.09
N GLN A 35 -35.65 -17.41 18.75
CA GLN A 35 -35.22 -16.73 17.53
C GLN A 35 -33.81 -16.20 17.78
N PHE A 36 -32.83 -16.85 17.16
CA PHE A 36 -31.56 -16.21 16.88
C PHE A 36 -31.74 -15.43 15.59
N ASP A 37 -31.85 -14.11 15.71
CA ASP A 37 -31.70 -13.20 14.59
C ASP A 37 -30.22 -13.27 14.16
N GLU A 38 -29.92 -14.22 13.28
CA GLU A 38 -28.59 -14.41 12.70
C GLU A 38 -28.30 -13.27 11.73
N ALA A 39 -27.97 -12.12 12.30
CA ALA A 39 -27.35 -11.00 11.61
C ALA A 39 -25.98 -11.46 11.11
N ALA A 40 -25.99 -12.13 9.96
CA ALA A 40 -24.80 -12.55 9.23
C ALA A 40 -24.02 -11.29 8.86
N ASP A 41 -23.03 -10.97 9.68
CA ASP A 41 -22.09 -9.88 9.46
C ASP A 41 -21.32 -10.22 8.18
N ALA A 42 -21.79 -9.64 7.07
CA ALA A 42 -21.23 -9.86 5.75
C ALA A 42 -19.87 -9.16 5.71
N VAL A 43 -18.84 -9.87 6.19
CA VAL A 43 -17.43 -9.53 5.97
C VAL A 43 -17.19 -9.68 4.46
N GLU A 44 -17.58 -8.64 3.73
CA GLU A 44 -17.25 -8.47 2.33
C GLU A 44 -15.73 -8.58 2.20
N GLU A 45 -15.24 -9.57 1.45
CA GLU A 45 -13.81 -9.69 1.15
C GLU A 45 -13.39 -8.53 0.26
N LEU A 46 -13.18 -7.37 0.89
CA LEU A 46 -12.60 -6.19 0.28
C LEU A 46 -11.24 -6.60 -0.27
N ASN A 47 -11.18 -6.76 -1.59
CA ASN A 47 -9.95 -7.04 -2.30
C ASN A 47 -9.05 -5.79 -2.24
N LEU A 48 -8.33 -5.65 -1.13
CA LEU A 48 -7.44 -4.53 -0.84
C LEU A 48 -6.15 -4.65 -1.67
N ILE A 49 -6.21 -4.24 -2.94
CA ILE A 49 -5.07 -4.31 -3.87
C ILE A 49 -4.16 -3.10 -3.66
N PRO A 50 -2.94 -3.24 -3.09
CA PRO A 50 -2.03 -2.13 -2.92
C PRO A 50 -1.51 -1.61 -4.27
N PRO A 51 -1.23 -0.29 -4.40
CA PRO A 51 -0.65 0.26 -5.64
C PRO A 51 0.66 -0.41 -6.05
N LEU A 52 0.97 -0.38 -7.34
CA LEU A 52 2.26 -0.80 -7.88
C LEU A 52 3.42 -0.21 -7.06
N ASN A 53 4.41 -1.03 -6.66
CA ASN A 53 5.58 -0.58 -5.90
C ASN A 53 5.24 0.09 -4.53
N PHE A 54 4.08 -0.21 -3.93
CA PHE A 54 3.73 0.26 -2.58
C PHE A 54 4.70 -0.26 -1.50
N SER A 55 5.02 0.59 -0.52
CA SER A 55 5.69 0.21 0.73
C SER A 55 5.49 1.30 1.78
N MET A 56 5.59 0.93 3.06
CA MET A 56 5.96 1.89 4.10
C MET A 56 7.42 2.37 3.88
N VAL A 57 7.71 3.61 4.23
CA VAL A 57 9.06 4.19 4.30
C VAL A 57 9.43 4.42 5.75
N ASP A 58 8.51 5.04 6.49
CA ASP A 58 8.66 5.33 7.91
C ASP A 58 7.28 5.38 8.58
N ASN A 59 7.23 5.61 9.89
CA ASN A 59 5.95 5.82 10.58
C ASN A 59 5.19 6.99 9.93
N GLY A 60 3.93 6.76 9.55
CA GLY A 60 3.10 7.74 8.82
C GLY A 60 3.54 8.05 7.37
N ILE A 61 4.64 7.50 6.86
CA ILE A 61 5.16 7.81 5.52
C ILE A 61 5.14 6.57 4.62
N PHE A 62 4.40 6.65 3.51
CA PHE A 62 4.28 5.60 2.50
C PHE A 62 4.86 6.03 1.16
N ARG A 63 5.28 5.07 0.33
CA ARG A 63 5.70 5.27 -1.07
C ARG A 63 4.91 4.39 -2.01
N SER A 64 4.69 4.82 -3.25
CA SER A 64 4.11 3.98 -4.32
C SER A 64 4.43 4.47 -5.73
N GLY A 65 4.08 3.64 -6.71
CA GLY A 65 3.73 4.04 -8.08
C GLY A 65 2.37 4.71 -8.15
N PHE A 66 1.91 5.00 -9.37
CA PHE A 66 0.67 5.75 -9.55
C PHE A 66 -0.53 4.91 -9.11
N PRO A 67 -1.37 5.35 -8.15
CA PRO A 67 -2.56 4.61 -7.76
C PRO A 67 -3.65 4.67 -8.83
N ASP A 68 -4.31 3.55 -9.08
CA ASP A 68 -5.51 3.46 -9.91
C ASP A 68 -6.76 3.20 -9.05
N PRO A 69 -7.98 3.25 -9.63
CA PRO A 69 -9.21 3.04 -8.87
C PRO A 69 -9.34 1.67 -8.17
N ALA A 70 -8.64 0.63 -8.62
CA ALA A 70 -8.64 -0.66 -7.93
C ALA A 70 -7.81 -0.63 -6.63
N ASN A 71 -6.98 0.41 -6.43
CA ASN A 71 -6.25 0.61 -5.17
C ASN A 71 -6.99 1.49 -4.16
N PHE A 72 -8.13 2.09 -4.51
CA PHE A 72 -8.77 3.11 -3.68
C PHE A 72 -9.26 2.55 -2.32
N SER A 73 -9.77 1.32 -2.30
CA SER A 73 -10.14 0.59 -1.08
C SER A 73 -8.96 0.45 -0.11
N PHE A 74 -7.81 -0.03 -0.61
CA PHE A 74 -6.57 -0.13 0.15
C PHE A 74 -6.04 1.24 0.62
N LEU A 75 -6.17 2.28 -0.20
CA LEU A 75 -5.73 3.63 0.20
C LEU A 75 -6.61 4.24 1.30
N GLN A 76 -7.88 3.85 1.42
CA GLN A 76 -8.74 4.27 2.53
C GLN A 76 -8.31 3.64 3.85
N THR A 77 -7.89 2.36 3.87
CA THR A 77 -7.43 1.70 5.11
C THR A 77 -6.13 2.29 5.68
N LEU A 78 -5.40 3.11 4.92
CA LEU A 78 -4.21 3.83 5.39
C LEU A 78 -4.51 5.15 6.13
N GLY A 79 -5.76 5.65 6.10
CA GLY A 79 -6.13 6.91 6.73
C GLY A 79 -5.33 8.12 6.22
N LEU A 80 -4.98 8.15 4.93
CA LEU A 80 -4.12 9.19 4.35
C LEU A 80 -4.71 10.59 4.55
N ARG A 81 -3.90 11.52 5.05
CA ARG A 81 -4.23 12.94 5.15
C ARG A 81 -3.72 13.73 3.95
N SER A 82 -2.65 13.28 3.31
CA SER A 82 -2.08 13.93 2.13
C SER A 82 -1.40 12.98 1.13
N ILE A 83 -1.21 13.47 -0.09
CA ILE A 83 -0.43 12.82 -1.15
C ILE A 83 0.61 13.80 -1.70
N ILE A 84 1.86 13.34 -1.80
CA ILE A 84 2.95 14.04 -2.50
C ILE A 84 3.09 13.42 -3.89
N TYR A 85 2.68 14.16 -4.92
CA TYR A 85 2.64 13.71 -6.31
C TYR A 85 3.74 14.37 -7.15
N LEU A 86 4.70 13.58 -7.63
CA LEU A 86 5.96 14.08 -8.18
C LEU A 86 6.00 14.23 -9.72
N CYS A 87 4.85 14.22 -10.41
CA CYS A 87 4.81 14.26 -11.88
C CYS A 87 4.12 15.56 -12.39
N PRO A 88 4.56 16.16 -13.51
CA PRO A 88 3.97 17.38 -14.06
C PRO A 88 2.62 17.16 -14.75
N GLU A 89 2.31 15.93 -15.17
CA GLU A 89 1.01 15.59 -15.76
C GLU A 89 -0.14 15.91 -14.76
N PRO A 90 -1.29 16.47 -15.20
CA PRO A 90 -2.42 16.77 -14.31
C PRO A 90 -2.97 15.49 -13.65
N TYR A 91 -3.58 15.64 -12.47
CA TYR A 91 -4.14 14.51 -11.73
C TYR A 91 -5.47 14.03 -12.36
N PRO A 92 -5.68 12.73 -12.63
CA PRO A 92 -6.91 12.22 -13.23
C PRO A 92 -8.15 12.51 -12.38
N GLU A 93 -9.29 12.82 -13.00
CA GLU A 93 -10.47 13.23 -12.23
C GLU A 93 -11.00 12.13 -11.30
N SER A 94 -10.89 10.84 -11.68
CA SER A 94 -11.20 9.70 -10.80
C SER A 94 -10.44 9.76 -9.48
N ASN A 95 -9.14 10.07 -9.54
CA ASN A 95 -8.27 10.17 -8.39
C ASN A 95 -8.53 11.48 -7.64
N THR A 96 -8.73 12.59 -8.36
CA THR A 96 -9.08 13.89 -7.79
C THR A 96 -10.40 13.84 -7.01
N GLN A 97 -11.41 13.13 -7.51
CA GLN A 97 -12.68 12.87 -6.83
C GLN A 97 -12.46 12.02 -5.57
N PHE A 98 -11.67 10.95 -5.66
CA PHE A 98 -11.29 10.14 -4.49
C PHE A 98 -10.61 10.97 -3.39
N LEU A 99 -9.68 11.88 -3.75
CA LEU A 99 -9.05 12.77 -2.76
C LEU A 99 -10.06 13.73 -2.12
N LYS A 100 -10.93 14.37 -2.92
CA LYS A 100 -12.01 15.25 -2.42
C LYS A 100 -12.93 14.50 -1.43
N SER A 101 -13.39 13.30 -1.80
CA SER A 101 -14.31 12.50 -0.98
C SER A 101 -13.72 11.99 0.33
N ASN A 102 -12.40 11.82 0.41
CA ASN A 102 -11.71 11.35 1.62
C ASN A 102 -10.94 12.47 2.37
N GLY A 103 -11.12 13.75 1.98
CA GLY A 103 -10.48 14.89 2.64
C GLY A 103 -8.96 15.00 2.44
N ILE A 104 -8.40 14.34 1.41
CA ILE A 104 -6.96 14.15 1.25
C ILE A 104 -6.33 15.34 0.49
N THR A 105 -5.32 15.98 1.07
CA THR A 105 -4.63 17.13 0.45
C THR A 105 -3.60 16.69 -0.60
N LEU A 106 -3.67 17.23 -1.83
CA LEU A 106 -2.71 16.94 -2.90
C LEU A 106 -1.60 18.00 -2.99
N PHE A 107 -0.35 17.58 -2.82
CA PHE A 107 0.84 18.41 -3.02
C PHE A 107 1.57 17.97 -4.29
N GLN A 108 1.40 18.72 -5.39
CA GLN A 108 2.03 18.40 -6.67
C GLN A 108 3.38 19.11 -6.87
N PHE A 109 4.45 18.33 -7.05
CA PHE A 109 5.80 18.81 -7.35
C PHE A 109 6.31 18.19 -8.66
N GLY A 110 5.79 18.70 -9.78
CA GLY A 110 6.01 18.08 -11.09
C GLY A 110 7.47 18.07 -11.54
N ILE A 111 8.14 16.92 -11.44
CA ILE A 111 9.49 16.66 -11.95
C ILE A 111 9.40 15.93 -13.28
N GLU A 112 10.07 16.42 -14.32
CA GLU A 112 9.97 15.90 -15.69
C GLU A 112 10.46 14.44 -15.84
N GLY A 113 9.83 13.73 -16.77
CA GLY A 113 9.93 12.27 -16.92
C GLY A 113 11.01 11.79 -17.89
N ASN A 114 12.16 12.45 -17.96
CA ASN A 114 13.18 12.18 -18.99
C ASN A 114 13.78 10.78 -18.89
N LYS A 115 14.30 10.29 -20.03
CA LYS A 115 15.17 9.11 -20.14
C LYS A 115 16.64 9.53 -19.99
N GLU A 116 17.50 8.62 -19.55
CA GLU A 116 18.95 8.84 -19.62
C GLU A 116 19.39 9.00 -21.08
N PRO A 117 20.42 9.84 -21.36
CA PRO A 117 21.30 10.51 -20.40
C PRO A 117 20.73 11.81 -19.79
N PHE A 118 19.69 12.41 -20.37
CA PHE A 118 19.24 13.78 -20.03
C PHE A 118 18.31 13.87 -18.81
N VAL A 119 18.61 13.13 -17.73
CA VAL A 119 17.82 13.11 -16.49
C VAL A 119 18.39 14.13 -15.51
N ILE A 120 17.72 15.29 -15.41
CA ILE A 120 18.00 16.29 -14.37
C ILE A 120 16.84 16.25 -13.37
N ILE A 121 17.13 15.90 -12.14
CA ILE A 121 16.17 16.00 -11.02
C ILE A 121 16.37 17.39 -10.39
N PRO A 122 15.39 18.29 -10.47
CA PRO A 122 15.55 19.66 -9.98
C PRO A 122 15.49 19.68 -8.45
N ASP A 123 16.66 19.88 -7.85
CA ASP A 123 16.90 20.06 -6.40
C ASP A 123 15.77 20.81 -5.70
N GLN A 124 15.39 21.98 -6.21
CA GLN A 124 14.38 22.86 -5.61
C GLN A 124 12.98 22.24 -5.53
N LYS A 125 12.60 21.33 -6.43
CA LYS A 125 11.32 20.60 -6.34
C LYS A 125 11.41 19.48 -5.30
N ILE A 126 12.55 18.82 -5.18
CA ILE A 126 12.81 17.84 -4.11
C ILE A 126 12.83 18.53 -2.73
N ARG A 127 13.49 19.69 -2.58
CA ARG A 127 13.48 20.45 -1.31
C ARG A 127 12.07 20.86 -0.88
N LYS A 128 11.24 21.35 -1.80
CA LYS A 128 9.84 21.71 -1.51
C LYS A 128 8.99 20.49 -1.13
N ALA A 129 9.16 19.37 -1.82
CA ALA A 129 8.49 18.11 -1.46
C ALA A 129 8.97 17.57 -0.09
N LEU A 130 10.26 17.72 0.23
CA LEU A 130 10.85 17.28 1.49
C LEU A 130 10.37 18.13 2.68
N ASN A 131 10.16 19.44 2.50
CA ASN A 131 9.54 20.29 3.53
C ASN A 131 8.11 19.84 3.87
N VAL A 132 7.27 19.51 2.88
CA VAL A 132 5.92 18.98 3.11
C VAL A 132 5.97 17.60 3.79
N LEU A 133 6.94 16.76 3.39
CA LEU A 133 7.14 15.43 3.93
C LEU A 133 7.60 15.42 5.41
N LEU A 134 8.33 16.45 5.84
CA LEU A 134 8.83 16.60 7.21
C LEU A 134 7.80 17.24 8.18
N ASP A 135 6.74 17.87 7.68
CA ASP A 135 5.67 18.41 8.51
C ASP A 135 4.65 17.32 8.85
N GLU A 136 4.70 16.84 10.10
CA GLU A 136 3.83 15.79 10.66
C GLU A 136 2.34 16.07 10.49
N LYS A 137 1.94 17.34 10.37
CA LYS A 137 0.54 17.72 10.11
C LYS A 137 0.00 17.14 8.80
N ASN A 138 0.87 16.77 7.86
CA ASN A 138 0.51 16.15 6.60
C ASN A 138 0.43 14.62 6.67
N HIS A 139 0.85 13.99 7.77
CA HIS A 139 0.89 12.53 7.94
C HIS A 139 -0.48 11.99 8.39
N PRO A 140 -0.91 10.78 7.98
CA PRO A 140 -0.21 9.86 7.09
C PRO A 140 -0.15 10.36 5.65
N VAL A 141 1.00 10.19 4.99
CA VAL A 141 1.31 10.76 3.67
C VAL A 141 1.78 9.68 2.69
N LEU A 142 1.25 9.71 1.47
CA LEU A 142 1.70 8.86 0.37
C LEU A 142 2.54 9.64 -0.65
N ILE A 143 3.80 9.24 -0.83
CA ILE A 143 4.68 9.76 -1.87
C ILE A 143 4.53 8.90 -3.14
N HIS A 144 4.11 9.48 -4.27
CA HIS A 144 4.07 8.73 -5.52
C HIS A 144 4.56 9.49 -6.75
N CYS A 145 4.93 8.68 -7.74
CA CYS A 145 5.14 9.11 -9.12
C CYS A 145 4.68 7.97 -10.04
N LYS A 146 4.77 8.13 -11.36
CA LYS A 146 4.29 7.15 -12.36
C LYS A 146 4.63 5.66 -12.08
N ARG A 147 5.74 5.33 -11.40
CA ARG A 147 6.12 3.94 -11.02
C ARG A 147 6.76 3.75 -9.64
N GLY A 148 6.87 4.79 -8.80
CA GLY A 148 7.49 4.67 -7.47
C GLY A 148 9.00 4.39 -7.45
N LYS A 149 9.67 4.53 -8.60
CA LYS A 149 11.09 4.23 -8.83
C LYS A 149 11.95 5.50 -8.69
N HIS A 150 12.16 6.23 -9.79
CA HIS A 150 13.10 7.35 -9.89
C HIS A 150 12.77 8.53 -8.96
N ARG A 151 11.76 9.34 -9.31
CA ARG A 151 11.39 10.58 -8.61
C ARG A 151 11.08 10.34 -7.13
N THR A 152 10.29 9.29 -6.84
CA THR A 152 9.98 8.84 -5.47
C THR A 152 11.22 8.36 -4.72
N GLY A 153 12.09 7.59 -5.37
CA GLY A 153 13.31 7.06 -4.78
C GLY A 153 14.31 8.15 -4.42
N CYS A 154 14.43 9.22 -5.21
CA CYS A 154 15.27 10.37 -4.85
C CYS A 154 14.72 11.14 -3.65
N LEU A 155 13.40 11.37 -3.56
CA LEU A 155 12.84 12.04 -2.38
C LEU A 155 13.00 11.18 -1.11
N VAL A 156 12.74 9.87 -1.19
CA VAL A 156 12.97 8.93 -0.09
C VAL A 156 14.46 8.84 0.26
N GLY A 157 15.37 8.81 -0.71
CA GLY A 157 16.81 8.79 -0.46
C GLY A 157 17.32 10.07 0.21
N CYS A 158 16.78 11.23 -0.15
CA CYS A 158 17.02 12.49 0.56
C CYS A 158 16.50 12.45 2.01
N LEU A 159 15.34 11.82 2.26
CA LEU A 159 14.86 11.57 3.63
C LEU A 159 15.80 10.65 4.41
N ARG A 160 16.24 9.51 3.84
CA ARG A 160 17.22 8.62 4.48
C ARG A 160 18.54 9.33 4.80
N LYS A 161 18.97 10.26 3.94
CA LYS A 161 20.16 11.09 4.16
C LYS A 161 19.99 12.05 5.35
N LEU A 162 18.80 12.64 5.54
CA LEU A 162 18.47 13.38 6.77
C LEU A 162 18.50 12.47 8.00
N GLN A 163 17.94 11.26 7.88
CA GLN A 163 18.00 10.20 8.90
C GLN A 163 19.41 9.63 9.12
N LYS A 164 20.46 10.22 8.53
CA LYS A 164 21.89 9.87 8.69
C LYS A 164 22.24 8.43 8.27
N TRP A 165 21.47 7.82 7.37
CA TRP A 165 21.81 6.54 6.77
C TRP A 165 23.10 6.67 5.93
N CYS A 166 23.93 5.63 5.92
CA CYS A 166 25.08 5.59 5.02
C CYS A 166 24.63 5.43 3.55
N LEU A 167 25.37 6.04 2.62
CA LEU A 167 25.02 6.06 1.20
C LEU A 167 24.78 4.66 0.61
N THR A 168 25.54 3.65 1.05
CA THR A 168 25.36 2.25 0.64
C THR A 168 23.93 1.74 0.93
N SER A 169 23.40 1.97 2.12
CA SER A 169 22.03 1.55 2.48
C SER A 169 20.95 2.38 1.77
N ILE A 170 21.22 3.66 1.50
CA ILE A 170 20.33 4.52 0.70
C ILE A 170 20.24 4.01 -0.74
N PHE A 171 21.39 3.62 -1.32
CA PHE A 171 21.47 3.09 -2.68
C PHE A 171 20.88 1.68 -2.77
N ASP A 172 21.07 0.81 -1.77
CA ASP A 172 20.39 -0.49 -1.68
C ASP A 172 18.86 -0.34 -1.64
N GLU A 173 18.31 0.54 -0.79
CA GLU A 173 16.87 0.81 -0.76
C GLU A 173 16.37 1.33 -2.12
N TYR A 174 17.06 2.32 -2.70
CA TYR A 174 16.73 2.83 -4.02
C TYR A 174 16.75 1.74 -5.11
N GLN A 175 17.82 0.93 -5.16
CA GLN A 175 17.99 -0.14 -6.15
C GLN A 175 16.95 -1.24 -5.97
N ARG A 176 16.58 -1.61 -4.74
CA ARG A 176 15.50 -2.56 -4.44
C ARG A 176 14.17 -2.12 -5.07
N PHE A 177 13.78 -0.86 -4.90
CA PHE A 177 12.55 -0.35 -5.51
C PHE A 177 12.68 -0.10 -7.01
N ALA A 178 13.84 0.35 -7.52
CA ALA A 178 14.05 0.63 -8.93
C ALA A 178 14.23 -0.65 -9.78
N ALA A 179 14.80 -1.70 -9.21
CA ALA A 179 15.17 -2.97 -9.84
C ALA A 179 16.00 -2.74 -11.14
N ALA A 180 15.78 -3.53 -12.19
CA ALA A 180 16.43 -3.40 -13.50
C ALA A 180 16.17 -2.09 -14.28
N LYS A 181 15.67 -1.03 -13.62
CA LYS A 181 15.63 0.35 -14.13
C LYS A 181 16.20 1.37 -13.12
N ALA A 182 17.08 0.94 -12.20
CA ALA A 182 17.91 1.82 -11.39
C ALA A 182 18.79 2.71 -12.28
N ARG A 183 19.00 3.96 -11.87
CA ARG A 183 19.80 4.96 -12.58
C ARG A 183 21.01 5.38 -11.76
N VAL A 184 22.11 5.71 -12.44
CA VAL A 184 23.28 6.30 -11.76
C VAL A 184 23.04 7.79 -11.50
N SER A 185 22.30 8.49 -12.38
CA SER A 185 21.91 9.90 -12.19
C SER A 185 21.21 10.15 -10.86
N ASP A 186 20.28 9.27 -10.51
CA ASP A 186 19.44 9.37 -9.31
C ASP A 186 20.26 9.19 -8.04
N GLN A 187 21.14 8.19 -8.02
CA GLN A 187 22.04 7.92 -6.89
C GLN A 187 23.05 9.05 -6.71
N ARG A 188 23.65 9.54 -7.81
CA ARG A 188 24.56 10.70 -7.78
C ARG A 188 23.87 11.97 -7.30
N PHE A 189 22.59 12.17 -7.64
CA PHE A 189 21.78 13.26 -7.10
C PHE A 189 21.64 13.15 -5.57
N MET A 190 21.27 11.97 -5.04
CA MET A 190 21.19 11.76 -3.58
C MET A 190 22.55 11.98 -2.89
N GLU A 191 23.64 11.54 -3.52
CA GLU A 191 25.02 11.71 -3.02
C GLU A 191 25.38 13.20 -2.83
N ILE A 192 25.10 14.05 -3.83
CA ILE A 192 25.46 15.47 -3.80
C ILE A 192 24.39 16.39 -3.19
N PHE A 193 23.17 15.92 -2.96
CA PHE A 193 22.08 16.70 -2.38
C PHE A 193 22.45 17.19 -0.98
N ASP A 194 22.69 18.50 -0.82
CA ASP A 194 23.00 19.07 0.48
C ASP A 194 21.77 19.08 1.40
N VAL A 195 21.95 18.57 2.61
CA VAL A 195 20.95 18.46 3.67
C VAL A 195 21.08 19.55 4.73
N SER A 196 22.11 20.40 4.67
CA SER A 196 22.39 21.45 5.68
C SER A 196 21.17 22.35 5.95
N SER A 197 20.40 22.71 4.91
CA SER A 197 19.22 23.57 4.99
C SER A 197 18.05 22.99 5.81
N PHE A 198 18.12 21.72 6.22
CA PHE A 198 17.11 21.05 7.04
C PHE A 198 17.61 20.71 8.46
N SER A 199 18.87 21.05 8.79
CA SER A 199 19.52 20.68 10.05
C SER A 199 18.86 21.22 11.32
N HIS A 200 18.03 22.27 11.20
CA HIS A 200 17.24 22.85 12.29
C HIS A 200 15.83 22.24 12.43
N VAL A 201 15.43 21.30 11.57
CA VAL A 201 14.15 20.60 11.70
C VAL A 201 14.31 19.46 12.72
N PRO A 202 13.66 19.51 13.90
CA PRO A 202 13.66 18.39 14.82
C PRO A 202 12.86 17.25 14.19
N MET A 203 13.55 16.21 13.74
CA MET A 203 12.89 15.00 13.24
C MET A 203 12.35 14.19 14.42
N SER A 204 11.11 14.46 14.83
CA SER A 204 10.35 13.74 15.84
C SER A 204 9.86 12.36 15.35
N PHE A 205 10.74 11.60 14.70
CA PHE A 205 10.56 10.17 14.42
C PHE A 205 10.50 9.39 15.74
N SER A 206 9.33 9.43 16.34
CA SER A 206 9.00 8.75 17.57
C SER A 206 9.05 7.26 17.31
N CYS A 207 10.08 6.61 17.85
CA CYS A 207 9.92 5.23 18.30
C CYS A 207 8.89 5.25 19.44
N SER A 208 7.61 5.27 19.08
CA SER A 208 6.51 5.13 20.04
C SER A 208 6.72 3.80 20.77
N SER A 209 6.86 3.90 22.09
CA SER A 209 7.23 2.81 22.98
C SER A 209 6.47 1.52 22.70
N ARG A 210 7.23 0.44 22.46
CA ARG A 210 6.78 -0.95 22.63
C ARG A 210 7.09 -1.39 24.05
#